data_AF-A0A4S8IPP3-F1
#
_entry.id   AF-A0A4S8IPP3-F1
#
_cell.length_a   1.000
_cell.length_b   1.000
_cell.length_c   1.000
_cell.angle_alpha   90.00
_cell.angle_beta   90.00
_cell.angle_gamma   90.00
#
_symmetry.space_group_name_H-M   'P 1'
#
loop_
_entity.id
_entity.type
_entity.pdbx_description
1 polymer ?
#
loop_
_entity_poly.entity_id
_entity_poly.type
_entity_poly.pdbx_seq_one_letter_code
_entity_poly.pdbx_strand_id
1 'polypeptide(L)'
;MEALLHICRDGCGTIGPHDKMPKDSETTCKYAACKGIESLVRHFKGCRIRVPGGCMHCKRMWQILRLHSQMCSEPDLCKVPLCSHFKDKMKSLSKREEFKWKLLVIKIMAAKGTISSILARKLLLG
;
A
#
# COMPACT_ATOMS: atom_id res chain seq x y z
N MET A 1 -0.22 4.72 -2.03
CA MET A 1 -0.80 4.18 -0.78
C MET A 1 -2.31 4.07 -0.79
N GLU A 2 -3.03 5.04 -1.37
CA GLU A 2 -4.50 5.06 -1.37
C GLU A 2 -5.15 3.73 -1.79
N ALA A 3 -4.66 3.08 -2.85
CA ALA A 3 -5.18 1.79 -3.30
C ALA A 3 -5.09 0.67 -2.25
N LEU A 4 -4.01 0.64 -1.45
CA LEU A 4 -3.86 -0.33 -0.37
C LEU A 4 -4.86 -0.07 0.75
N LEU A 5 -5.01 1.20 1.14
CA LEU A 5 -5.98 1.61 2.16
C LEU A 5 -7.40 1.28 1.72
N HIS A 6 -7.75 1.64 0.49
CA HIS A 6 -9.03 1.32 -0.12
C HIS A 6 -9.35 -0.18 -0.03
N ILE A 7 -8.43 -1.04 -0.48
CA ILE A 7 -8.63 -2.50 -0.43
C ILE A 7 -8.76 -3.02 1.00
N CYS A 8 -7.93 -2.55 1.93
CA CYS A 8 -7.88 -3.10 3.29
C CYS A 8 -8.94 -2.54 4.23
N ARG A 9 -9.40 -1.30 4.00
CA ARG A 9 -10.37 -0.58 4.85
C ARG A 9 -11.77 -0.62 4.27
N ASP A 10 -11.91 -0.22 3.02
CA ASP A 10 -13.21 0.02 2.39
C ASP A 10 -13.70 -1.21 1.60
N GLY A 11 -12.77 -2.05 1.17
CA GLY A 11 -13.01 -3.09 0.19
C GLY A 11 -13.17 -2.48 -1.22
N CYS A 12 -12.81 -3.26 -2.24
CA CYS A 12 -13.01 -2.85 -3.62
C CYS A 12 -14.08 -3.71 -4.28
N GLY A 13 -15.25 -3.13 -4.56
CA GLY A 13 -16.37 -3.86 -5.17
C GLY A 13 -16.12 -4.34 -6.60
N THR A 14 -15.18 -3.72 -7.32
CA THR A 14 -14.79 -4.08 -8.70
C THR A 14 -13.80 -5.25 -8.76
N ILE A 15 -13.41 -5.73 -7.59
CA ILE A 15 -12.34 -6.66 -7.38
C ILE A 15 -13.04 -7.95 -6.87
N GLY A 16 -13.19 -8.91 -7.77
CA GLY A 16 -13.90 -10.15 -7.49
C GLY A 16 -13.15 -11.06 -6.50
N PRO A 17 -13.84 -12.07 -5.94
CA PRO A 17 -13.20 -13.16 -5.20
C PRO A 17 -12.04 -13.78 -6.00
N HIS A 18 -11.05 -14.36 -5.32
CA HIS A 18 -9.83 -14.93 -5.91
C HIS A 18 -10.09 -15.84 -7.12
N ASP A 19 -11.21 -16.57 -7.12
CA ASP A 19 -11.51 -17.63 -8.09
C ASP A 19 -12.62 -17.24 -9.07
N LYS A 20 -13.07 -15.97 -9.08
CA LYS A 20 -14.15 -15.51 -9.96
C LYS A 20 -13.70 -14.29 -10.76
N MET A 21 -13.91 -14.35 -12.07
CA MET A 21 -13.83 -13.18 -12.95
C MET A 21 -14.73 -12.09 -12.35
N PRO A 22 -14.25 -10.84 -12.18
CA PRO A 22 -15.12 -9.74 -11.81
C PRO A 22 -16.31 -9.73 -12.76
N LYS A 23 -17.53 -9.81 -12.24
CA LYS A 23 -18.72 -9.55 -13.07
C LYS A 23 -18.54 -8.16 -13.67
N ASP A 24 -18.88 -8.01 -14.95
CA ASP A 24 -18.91 -6.73 -15.66
C ASP A 24 -19.97 -5.80 -15.04
N SER A 25 -19.75 -5.38 -13.79
CA SER A 25 -20.38 -4.19 -13.26
C SER A 25 -19.59 -3.03 -13.83
N GLU A 26 -20.28 -2.20 -14.58
CA GLU A 26 -19.86 -0.96 -15.25
C GLU A 26 -19.09 0.04 -14.35
N THR A 27 -18.97 -0.24 -13.06
CA THR A 27 -18.16 0.50 -12.10
C THR A 27 -16.67 0.16 -12.24
N THR A 28 -15.86 1.15 -12.61
CA THR A 28 -14.39 1.06 -12.61
C THR A 28 -13.83 1.54 -11.25
N CYS A 29 -12.84 0.84 -10.68
CA CYS A 29 -12.16 1.33 -9.47
C CYS A 29 -11.38 2.60 -9.80
N LYS A 30 -11.66 3.69 -9.09
CA LYS A 30 -10.95 4.98 -9.24
C LYS A 30 -9.44 4.92 -8.98
N TYR A 31 -8.97 3.89 -8.27
CA TYR A 31 -7.55 3.69 -8.01
C TYR A 31 -6.94 2.77 -9.06
N ALA A 32 -6.18 3.33 -10.00
CA ALA A 32 -5.53 2.56 -11.07
C ALA A 32 -4.68 1.38 -10.55
N ALA A 33 -4.07 1.52 -9.36
CA ALA A 33 -3.26 0.47 -8.74
C ALA A 33 -4.07 -0.63 -8.02
N CYS A 34 -5.41 -0.52 -7.94
CA CYS A 34 -6.33 -1.46 -7.29
C CYS A 34 -5.95 -2.92 -7.61
N LYS A 35 -6.05 -3.30 -8.90
CA LYS A 35 -5.83 -4.69 -9.35
C LYS A 35 -4.44 -5.24 -8.99
N GLY A 36 -3.40 -4.42 -9.17
CA GLY A 36 -2.02 -4.82 -8.88
C GLY A 36 -1.75 -5.04 -7.39
N ILE A 37 -2.23 -4.12 -6.55
CA ILE A 37 -2.10 -4.26 -5.09
C ILE A 37 -2.91 -5.43 -4.57
N GLU A 38 -4.10 -5.63 -5.12
CA GLU A 38 -4.97 -6.71 -4.72
C GLU A 38 -4.35 -8.09 -4.99
N SER A 39 -3.72 -8.27 -6.16
CA SER A 39 -2.96 -9.48 -6.47
C SER A 39 -1.87 -9.76 -5.43
N LEU A 40 -1.15 -8.73 -4.99
CA LEU A 40 -0.15 -8.86 -3.93
C LEU A 40 -0.78 -9.23 -2.58
N VAL A 41 -1.91 -8.62 -2.21
CA VAL A 41 -2.64 -8.95 -0.97
C VAL A 41 -3.08 -10.41 -0.97
N ARG A 42 -3.71 -10.86 -2.06
CA ARG A 42 -4.17 -12.24 -2.20
C ARG A 42 -3.02 -13.24 -2.12
N HIS A 43 -1.96 -12.99 -2.89
CA HIS A 43 -0.75 -13.81 -2.86
C HIS A 43 -0.17 -13.87 -1.44
N PHE A 44 -0.02 -12.73 -0.78
CA PHE A 44 0.58 -12.64 0.54
C PHE A 44 -0.17 -13.46 1.60
N LYS A 45 -1.51 -13.49 1.51
CA LYS A 45 -2.36 -14.31 2.37
C LYS A 45 -2.13 -15.81 2.15
N GLY A 46 -2.06 -16.25 0.88
CA GLY A 46 -1.94 -17.67 0.51
C GLY A 46 -0.51 -18.22 0.46
N CYS A 47 0.50 -17.36 0.37
CA CYS A 47 1.88 -17.80 0.18
C CYS A 47 2.47 -18.41 1.45
N ARG A 48 3.01 -19.62 1.32
CA ARG A 48 3.65 -20.40 2.41
C ARG A 48 5.15 -20.11 2.56
N ILE A 49 5.76 -19.45 1.58
CA ILE A 49 7.20 -19.12 1.61
C ILE A 49 7.39 -17.83 2.43
N ARG A 50 7.42 -17.95 3.76
CA ARG A 50 7.49 -16.81 4.68
C ARG A 50 8.87 -16.70 5.35
N VAL A 51 9.82 -16.12 4.58
CA VAL A 51 11.19 -15.60 4.94
C VAL A 51 12.17 -16.58 5.63
N PRO A 52 13.52 -16.47 5.47
CA PRO A 52 14.36 -15.50 4.74
C PRO A 52 14.52 -15.84 3.25
N GLY A 53 14.65 -14.82 2.41
CA GLY A 53 14.81 -14.98 0.96
C GLY A 53 13.52 -15.09 0.14
N GLY A 54 12.34 -15.01 0.78
CA GLY A 54 11.00 -15.29 0.21
C GLY A 54 10.68 -14.74 -1.19
N CYS A 55 9.59 -15.20 -1.79
CA CYS A 55 9.27 -14.91 -3.19
C CYS A 55 9.14 -13.40 -3.47
N MET A 56 9.28 -13.01 -4.75
CA MET A 56 9.28 -11.60 -5.14
C MET A 56 7.98 -10.85 -4.78
N HIS A 57 6.82 -11.51 -4.88
CA HIS A 57 5.53 -10.90 -4.55
C HIS A 57 5.42 -10.62 -3.05
N CYS A 58 5.82 -11.57 -2.20
CA CYS A 58 5.91 -11.35 -0.76
C CYS A 58 6.89 -10.23 -0.43
N LYS A 59 8.09 -10.20 -1.03
CA LYS A 59 9.08 -9.12 -0.81
C LYS A 59 8.48 -7.75 -1.15
N ARG A 60 7.78 -7.64 -2.27
CA ARG A 60 7.13 -6.39 -2.69
C ARG A 60 6.01 -6.00 -1.72
N MET A 61 5.19 -6.95 -1.29
CA MET A 61 4.13 -6.69 -0.31
C MET A 61 4.72 -6.24 1.04
N TRP A 62 5.76 -6.90 1.54
CA TRP A 62 6.48 -6.50 2.75
C TRP A 62 6.99 -5.05 2.67
N GLN A 63 7.56 -4.64 1.53
CA GLN A 63 8.01 -3.26 1.32
C GLN A 63 6.84 -2.26 1.38
N ILE A 64 5.71 -2.59 0.76
CA ILE A 64 4.50 -1.76 0.77
C ILE A 64 3.95 -1.60 2.19
N LEU A 65 3.85 -2.70 2.94
CA LEU A 65 3.37 -2.70 4.32
C LEU A 65 4.32 -1.95 5.26
N ARG A 66 5.63 -2.13 5.08
CA ARG A 66 6.63 -1.37 5.83
C ARG A 66 6.53 0.12 5.54
N LEU A 67 6.42 0.50 4.28
CA LEU A 67 6.25 1.90 3.89
C LEU A 67 4.97 2.49 4.49
N HIS A 68 3.86 1.73 4.44
CA HIS A 68 2.60 2.14 5.04
C HIS A 68 2.75 2.48 6.53
N SER A 69 3.37 1.60 7.33
CA SER A 69 3.51 1.80 8.78
C SER A 69 4.29 3.06 9.13
N GLN A 70 5.20 3.51 8.25
CA GLN A 70 5.94 4.77 8.44
C GLN A 70 5.05 5.99 8.38
N MET A 71 4.07 5.95 7.48
CA MET A 71 3.19 7.08 7.21
C MET A 71 1.88 7.00 8.00
N CYS A 72 1.57 5.84 8.58
CA CYS A 72 0.35 5.64 9.36
C CYS A 72 0.48 6.29 10.74
N SER A 73 -0.42 7.22 11.05
CA SER A 73 -0.49 7.90 12.35
C SER A 73 -1.25 7.10 13.40
N GLU A 74 -2.17 6.24 12.99
CA GLU A 74 -3.10 5.50 13.87
C GLU A 74 -2.97 3.98 13.64
N PRO A 75 -1.85 3.36 14.07
CA PRO A 75 -1.57 1.96 13.80
C PRO A 75 -2.59 0.99 14.42
N ASP A 76 -3.19 1.35 15.56
CA ASP A 76 -4.11 0.49 16.32
C ASP A 76 -5.51 0.39 15.68
N LEU A 77 -5.93 1.45 14.99
CA LEU A 77 -7.18 1.47 14.23
C LEU A 77 -7.00 1.04 12.77
N CYS A 78 -5.76 0.87 12.33
CA CYS A 78 -5.42 0.60 10.94
C CYS A 78 -5.83 -0.83 10.52
N LYS A 79 -6.55 -0.93 9.41
CA LYS A 79 -6.97 -2.20 8.81
C LYS A 79 -5.93 -2.83 7.87
N VAL A 80 -4.81 -2.14 7.62
CA VAL A 80 -3.73 -2.68 6.77
C VAL A 80 -2.98 -3.79 7.54
N PRO A 81 -2.80 -4.99 6.95
CA PRO A 81 -2.18 -6.10 7.65
C PRO A 81 -0.74 -5.77 8.06
N LEU A 82 -0.35 -6.24 9.25
CA LEU A 82 0.98 -6.04 9.84
C LEU A 82 1.36 -4.57 10.13
N CYS A 83 0.45 -3.60 9.97
CA CYS A 83 0.77 -2.18 10.22
C CYS A 83 1.36 -1.95 11.61
N SER A 84 0.65 -2.39 12.67
CA SER A 84 1.11 -2.30 14.06
C SER A 84 2.43 -3.04 14.28
N HIS A 85 2.55 -4.27 13.78
CA HIS A 85 3.79 -5.06 13.89
C HIS A 85 5.01 -4.32 13.34
N PHE A 86 4.91 -3.71 12.16
CA PHE A 86 6.00 -2.92 11.62
C PHE A 86 6.23 -1.60 12.37
N LYS A 87 5.16 -1.00 12.91
CA LYS A 87 5.26 0.22 13.72
C LYS A 87 6.02 -0.05 15.01
N ASP A 88 5.80 -1.20 15.64
CA ASP A 88 6.53 -1.57 16.86
C ASP A 88 7.99 -1.91 16.57
N LYS A 89 8.25 -2.66 15.48
CA LYS A 89 9.62 -2.95 15.04
C LYS A 89 10.42 -1.70 14.66
N MET A 90 9.74 -0.59 14.37
CA MET A 90 10.38 0.69 14.11
C MET A 90 10.90 1.38 15.37
N LYS A 91 10.24 1.19 16.51
CA LYS A 91 10.68 1.73 17.79
C LYS A 91 12.04 1.17 18.22
N SER A 92 12.39 -0.03 17.73
CA SER A 92 13.67 -0.68 18.00
C SER A 92 14.76 -0.41 16.96
N LEU A 93 14.58 0.53 16.02
CA LEU A 93 15.59 0.85 15.02
C LEU A 93 16.67 1.79 15.55
N SER A 94 17.83 1.76 14.90
CA SER A 94 18.87 2.76 15.18
C SER A 94 18.44 4.16 14.74
N LYS A 95 18.97 5.21 15.41
CA LYS A 95 18.74 6.62 15.04
C LYS A 95 19.02 6.90 13.56
N ARG A 96 20.05 6.25 12.99
CA ARG A 96 20.42 6.38 11.57
C ARG A 96 19.33 5.81 10.66
N GLU A 97 18.77 4.66 10.99
CA GLU A 97 17.70 4.05 10.22
C GLU A 97 16.41 4.85 10.33
N GLU A 98 16.05 5.28 11.55
CA GLU A 98 14.91 6.16 11.78
C GLU A 98 14.99 7.43 10.92
N PHE A 99 16.16 8.08 10.87
CA PHE A 99 16.38 9.26 10.02
C PHE A 99 16.20 8.96 8.53
N LYS A 100 16.75 7.83 8.05
CA LYS A 100 16.56 7.40 6.65
C LYS A 100 15.07 7.22 6.33
N TRP A 101 14.31 6.63 7.24
CA TRP A 101 12.87 6.44 7.07
C TRP A 101 12.10 7.76 7.07
N LYS A 102 12.41 8.68 7.98
CA LYS A 102 11.85 10.04 8.00
C LYS A 102 12.09 10.75 6.66
N LEU A 103 13.32 10.72 6.16
CA LEU A 103 13.67 11.34 4.87
C LEU A 103 12.91 10.69 3.70
N LEU A 104 12.78 9.36 3.69
CA LEU A 104 12.03 8.65 2.67
C LEU A 104 10.55 9.08 2.65
N VAL A 105 9.91 9.17 3.83
CA VAL A 105 8.53 9.64 3.94
C VAL A 105 8.37 11.05 3.39
N ILE A 106 9.26 11.98 3.78
CA ILE A 106 9.25 13.36 3.28
C ILE A 106 9.31 13.40 1.75
N LYS A 107 10.23 12.63 1.14
CA LYS A 107 10.36 12.55 -0.32
C LYS A 107 9.11 12.01 -1.00
N ILE A 108 8.49 10.99 -0.43
CA ILE A 108 7.25 10.38 -0.97
C ILE A 108 6.09 11.37 -0.89
N MET A 109 5.96 12.10 0.22
CA MET A 109 4.93 13.12 0.37
C MET A 109 5.13 14.28 -0.59
N ALA A 110 6.37 14.75 -0.76
CA ALA A 110 6.70 15.79 -1.73
C ALA A 110 6.34 15.35 -3.16
N ALA A 111 6.73 14.13 -3.56
CA ALA A 111 6.41 13.58 -4.88
C ALA A 111 4.88 13.46 -5.10
N LYS A 112 4.12 13.05 -4.08
CA LYS A 112 2.65 13.01 -4.14
C LYS A 112 2.08 14.42 -4.40
N GLY A 113 2.58 15.43 -3.71
CA GLY A 113 2.18 16.83 -3.92
C GLY A 113 2.45 17.30 -5.35
N THR A 114 3.66 17.08 -5.86
CA THR A 114 4.04 17.45 -7.23
C THR A 114 3.15 16.76 -8.27
N ILE A 115 2.90 15.45 -8.15
CA ILE A 115 2.03 14.70 -9.06
C ILE A 115 0.60 15.26 -9.03
N SER A 116 0.06 15.56 -7.84
CA SER A 116 -1.26 16.16 -7.69
C SER A 116 -1.35 17.53 -8.36
N SER A 117 -0.34 18.39 -8.22
CA SER A 117 -0.29 19.70 -8.88
C SER A 117 -0.23 19.59 -10.40
N ILE A 118 0.54 18.64 -10.94
CA ILE A 118 0.62 18.39 -12.38
C ILE A 118 -0.73 17.91 -12.93
N LEU A 119 -1.37 16.95 -12.24
CA LEU A 119 -2.67 16.43 -12.64
C LEU A 119 -3.74 17.54 -12.61
N ALA A 120 -3.75 18.38 -11.57
CA ALA A 120 -4.67 19.50 -11.46
C ALA A 120 -4.49 20.51 -12.61
N ARG A 121 -3.24 20.84 -12.98
CA ARG A 121 -2.96 21.71 -14.14
C ARG A 121 -3.44 21.11 -15.45
N LYS A 122 -3.29 19.79 -15.62
CA LYS A 122 -3.75 19.09 -16.84
C LYS A 122 -5.27 19.12 -16.99
N LEU A 123 -6.02 19.11 -15.88
CA LEU A 123 -7.48 19.20 -15.87
C LEU A 123 -8.01 20.63 -16.11
N LEU A 124 -7.21 21.67 -15.86
CA LEU A 124 -7.58 23.07 -16.12
C LEU A 124 -7.30 23.52 -17.56
N LEU A 125 -6.49 22.75 -18.29
CA LEU A 125 -6.09 23.02 -19.68
C LEU A 125 -6.79 22.09 -20.68
N GLY A 126 -7.77 21.31 -20.23
CA GLY A 126 -8.51 20.33 -21.03
C GLY A 126 -10.00 20.47 -20.90
#